data_AF-A0A523JJC6-F1
#
_entry.id   AF-A0A523JJC6-F1
#
_cell.length_a   1.000
_cell.length_b   1.000
_cell.length_c   1.000
_cell.angle_alpha   90.00
_cell.angle_beta   90.00
_cell.angle_gamma   90.00
#
_symmetry.space_group_name_H-M   'P 1'
#
loop_
_entity.id
_entity.type
_entity.pdbx_description
1 polymer ?
#
loop_
_entity_poly.entity_id
_entity_poly.type
_entity_poly.pdbx_seq_one_letter_code
_entity_poly.pdbx_strand_id
1 'polypeptide(L)'
;MILVMSKFEKKHLKDISEGIKLYNQGKFWECHEELEDPWMEDAHDNVRYIYWAIIQAATALYHQEGENLIGARGMLTKAKDKLDKCEEYEIETPLLYQNLSWQQFKDLLRKIPDKPKLKDFNELHSFKFKKAKK
;
A
#
# COMPACT_ATOMS: atom_id res chain seq x y z
N MET A 1 -2.43 23.37 12.06
CA MET A 1 -1.64 23.18 10.83
C MET A 1 -2.57 22.65 9.77
N ILE A 2 -2.64 23.30 8.60
CA ILE A 2 -3.58 22.96 7.53
C ILE A 2 -3.00 21.78 6.73
N LEU A 3 -3.81 20.74 6.52
CA LEU A 3 -3.45 19.60 5.70
C LEU A 3 -3.48 20.00 4.22
N VAL A 4 -2.40 19.76 3.49
CA VAL A 4 -2.33 19.96 2.04
C VAL A 4 -3.10 18.84 1.36
N MET A 5 -3.96 19.19 0.41
CA MET A 5 -4.82 18.26 -0.35
C MET A 5 -4.23 18.00 -1.75
N SER A 6 -3.01 17.47 -1.82
CA SER A 6 -2.38 17.17 -3.11
C SER A 6 -2.92 15.90 -3.76
N LYS A 7 -2.52 15.68 -5.01
CA LYS A 7 -2.79 14.45 -5.75
C LYS A 7 -1.48 13.70 -6.00
N PHE A 8 -1.58 12.41 -6.31
CA PHE A 8 -0.43 11.58 -6.64
C PHE A 8 0.22 12.01 -7.97
N GLU A 9 1.55 12.07 -8.03
CA GLU A 9 2.32 12.75 -9.07
C GLU A 9 3.60 11.96 -9.39
N LYS A 10 4.33 12.39 -10.42
CA LYS A 10 5.57 11.73 -10.85
C LYS A 10 6.66 11.71 -9.77
N LYS A 11 6.73 12.71 -8.88
CA LYS A 11 7.70 12.71 -7.78
C LYS A 11 7.43 11.53 -6.83
N HIS A 12 6.16 11.38 -6.42
CA HIS A 12 5.73 10.28 -5.55
C HIS A 12 5.96 8.89 -6.18
N LEU A 13 5.86 8.75 -7.51
CA LEU A 13 6.25 7.51 -8.20
C LEU A 13 7.73 7.16 -8.01
N LYS A 14 8.61 8.16 -7.99
CA LYS A 14 10.05 7.96 -7.76
C LYS A 14 10.29 7.54 -6.32
N ASP A 15 9.65 8.23 -5.38
CA ASP A 15 9.83 8.01 -3.94
C ASP A 15 9.36 6.61 -3.52
N ILE A 16 8.30 6.10 -4.14
CA ILE A 16 7.74 4.77 -3.84
C ILE A 16 8.49 3.62 -4.53
N SER A 17 9.38 3.92 -5.48
CA SER A 17 9.87 2.94 -6.46
C SER A 17 10.67 1.77 -5.86
N GLU A 18 11.52 2.03 -4.85
CA GLU A 18 12.31 0.97 -4.21
C GLU A 18 11.43 0.12 -3.28
N GLY A 19 10.54 0.74 -2.49
CA GLY A 19 9.56 0.01 -1.68
C GLY A 19 8.70 -0.95 -2.50
N ILE A 20 8.24 -0.53 -3.67
CA ILE A 20 7.50 -1.40 -4.59
C ILE A 20 8.35 -2.53 -5.16
N LYS A 21 9.64 -2.28 -5.44
CA LYS A 21 10.57 -3.33 -5.86
C LYS A 21 10.76 -4.36 -4.76
N LEU A 22 10.85 -3.94 -3.49
CA LEU A 22 10.96 -4.83 -2.34
C LEU A 22 9.67 -5.65 -2.13
N TYR A 23 8.49 -5.02 -2.20
CA TYR A 23 7.20 -5.72 -2.19
C TYR A 23 7.16 -6.80 -3.28
N ASN A 24 7.58 -6.46 -4.50
CA ASN A 24 7.60 -7.38 -5.61
C ASN A 24 8.56 -8.56 -5.41
N GLN A 25 9.57 -8.43 -4.55
CA GLN A 25 10.46 -9.53 -4.18
C GLN A 25 9.95 -10.37 -3.01
N GLY A 26 8.79 -10.04 -2.43
CA GLY A 26 8.28 -10.68 -1.21
C GLY A 26 9.00 -10.19 0.06
N LYS A 27 9.77 -9.11 -0.03
CA LYS A 27 10.49 -8.49 1.09
C LYS A 27 9.59 -7.47 1.78
N PHE A 28 8.55 -7.96 2.44
CA PHE A 28 7.48 -7.10 2.94
C PHE A 28 7.89 -6.24 4.13
N TRP A 29 8.79 -6.73 4.99
CA TRP A 29 9.33 -5.91 6.08
C TRP A 29 10.22 -4.78 5.54
N GLU A 30 11.13 -5.10 4.63
CA GLU A 30 12.00 -4.09 4.02
C GLU A 30 11.21 -3.09 3.17
N CYS A 31 10.13 -3.53 2.52
CA CYS A 31 9.18 -2.62 1.86
C CYS A 31 8.56 -1.63 2.84
N HIS A 32 8.18 -2.07 4.04
CA HIS A 32 7.68 -1.20 5.09
C HIS A 32 8.74 -0.17 5.50
N GLU A 33 9.97 -0.61 5.79
CA GLU A 33 11.05 0.27 6.23
C GLU A 33 11.41 1.30 5.16
N GLU A 34 11.55 0.87 3.90
CA GLU A 34 11.90 1.75 2.77
C GLU A 34 10.85 2.84 2.51
N LEU A 35 9.58 2.58 2.80
CA LEU A 35 8.51 3.54 2.59
C LEU A 35 8.22 4.43 3.81
N GLU A 36 8.86 4.19 4.95
CA GLU A 36 8.66 4.99 6.17
C GLU A 36 9.13 6.44 5.98
N ASP A 37 10.30 6.63 5.38
CA ASP A 37 10.86 7.97 5.11
C ASP A 37 9.94 8.84 4.24
N PRO A 38 9.54 8.43 3.01
CA PRO A 38 8.64 9.25 2.18
C PRO A 38 7.25 9.43 2.80
N TRP A 39 6.77 8.46 3.59
CA TRP A 39 5.53 8.62 4.35
C TRP A 39 5.63 9.71 5.42
N MET A 40 6.78 9.81 6.10
CA MET A 40 7.04 10.81 7.13
C MET A 40 7.30 12.20 6.53
N GLU A 41 7.98 12.29 5.39
CA GLU A 41 8.21 13.55 4.68
C GLU A 41 6.89 14.22 4.26
N ASP A 42 5.91 13.44 3.79
CA ASP A 42 4.59 13.92 3.40
C ASP A 42 3.58 13.98 4.58
N ALA A 43 4.05 14.08 5.83
CA ALA A 43 3.18 14.02 7.02
C ALA A 43 2.05 15.08 7.04
N HIS A 44 2.18 16.17 6.29
CA HIS A 44 1.20 17.28 6.21
C HIS A 44 0.48 17.34 4.86
N ASP A 45 0.61 16.30 4.05
CA ASP A 45 -0.05 16.14 2.76
C ASP A 45 -0.92 14.86 2.79
N ASN A 46 -2.10 14.89 2.19
CA ASN A 46 -2.96 13.72 2.08
C ASN A 46 -2.34 12.63 1.20
N VAL A 47 -1.44 12.96 0.26
CA VAL A 47 -0.78 11.98 -0.63
C VAL A 47 -0.11 10.85 0.15
N ARG A 48 0.28 11.13 1.40
CA ARG A 48 0.85 10.15 2.32
C ARG A 48 0.00 8.90 2.53
N TYR A 49 -1.32 8.98 2.32
CA TYR A 49 -2.23 7.84 2.45
C TYR A 49 -1.90 6.73 1.44
N ILE A 50 -1.29 7.05 0.30
CA ILE A 50 -0.82 6.06 -0.68
C ILE A 50 0.31 5.22 -0.09
N TYR A 51 1.37 5.86 0.46
CA TYR A 51 2.45 5.14 1.13
C TYR A 51 1.90 4.31 2.29
N TRP A 52 1.02 4.90 3.09
CA TRP A 52 0.49 4.26 4.28
C TRP A 52 -0.32 3.00 3.97
N ALA A 53 -1.11 3.01 2.90
CA ALA A 53 -1.85 1.84 2.43
C ALA A 53 -0.89 0.70 2.01
N ILE A 54 0.19 1.02 1.30
CA ILE A 54 1.19 0.03 0.86
C ILE A 54 1.97 -0.53 2.05
N ILE A 55 2.44 0.34 2.95
CA ILE A 55 3.14 -0.03 4.19
C ILE A 55 2.27 -1.00 4.99
N GLN A 56 1.00 -0.67 5.23
CA GLN A 56 0.11 -1.53 6.02
C GLN A 56 -0.23 -2.84 5.31
N ALA A 57 -0.36 -2.85 3.98
CA ALA A 57 -0.51 -4.09 3.23
C ALA A 57 0.74 -4.98 3.34
N ALA A 58 1.94 -4.39 3.24
CA ALA A 58 3.20 -5.12 3.42
C ALA A 58 3.32 -5.68 4.84
N THR A 59 3.03 -4.89 5.88
CA THR A 59 3.00 -5.37 7.27
C THR A 59 1.96 -6.48 7.48
N ALA A 60 0.81 -6.41 6.82
CA ALA A 60 -0.20 -7.47 6.87
C ALA A 60 0.34 -8.79 6.31
N LEU A 61 1.06 -8.74 5.18
CA LEU A 61 1.68 -9.91 4.56
C LEU A 61 2.84 -10.46 5.39
N TYR A 62 3.69 -9.59 5.96
CA TYR A 62 4.73 -9.99 6.90
C TYR A 62 4.14 -10.76 8.11
N HIS A 63 3.05 -10.25 8.69
CA HIS A 63 2.36 -10.98 9.76
C HIS A 63 1.76 -12.31 9.27
N GLN A 64 1.24 -12.37 8.05
CA GLN A 64 0.72 -13.60 7.48
C GLN A 64 1.81 -14.65 7.30
N GLU A 65 3.02 -14.26 6.87
CA GLU A 65 4.18 -15.15 6.74
C GLU A 65 4.61 -15.72 8.10
N GLY A 66 4.51 -14.92 9.15
CA GLY A 66 4.72 -15.37 10.54
C GLY A 66 3.53 -16.09 11.19
N GLU A 67 2.53 -16.50 10.40
CA GLU A 67 1.27 -17.12 10.86
C GLU A 67 0.48 -16.30 11.90
N ASN A 68 0.79 -15.01 12.05
CA ASN A 68 0.13 -14.08 12.95
C ASN A 68 -1.14 -13.51 12.30
N LEU A 69 -2.21 -14.30 12.30
CA LEU A 69 -3.49 -13.90 11.69
C LEU A 69 -4.11 -12.65 12.33
N ILE A 70 -3.92 -12.44 13.64
CA ILE A 70 -4.45 -11.27 14.36
C ILE A 70 -3.77 -10.00 13.84
N GLY A 71 -2.44 -10.02 13.75
CA GLY A 71 -1.65 -8.92 13.19
C GLY A 71 -1.98 -8.66 11.72
N ALA A 72 -2.04 -9.72 10.90
CA ALA A 72 -2.36 -9.63 9.49
C ALA A 72 -3.73 -8.98 9.24
N ARG A 73 -4.76 -9.44 9.95
CA ARG A 73 -6.11 -8.86 9.91
C ARG A 73 -6.13 -7.39 10.33
N GLY A 74 -5.43 -7.06 11.43
CA GLY A 74 -5.38 -5.70 11.96
C GLY A 74 -4.78 -4.72 10.97
N MET A 75 -3.66 -5.09 10.33
CA MET A 75 -3.01 -4.24 9.33
C MET A 75 -3.80 -4.15 8.03
N LEU A 76 -4.41 -5.25 7.56
CA LEU A 76 -5.28 -5.24 6.40
C LEU A 76 -6.47 -4.29 6.57
N THR A 77 -7.10 -4.32 7.74
CA THR A 77 -8.24 -3.43 8.04
C THR A 77 -7.81 -1.97 7.91
N LYS A 78 -6.69 -1.61 8.54
CA LYS A 78 -6.15 -0.25 8.44
C LYS A 78 -5.78 0.12 7.00
N ALA A 79 -5.20 -0.81 6.24
CA ALA A 79 -4.84 -0.57 4.84
C ALA A 79 -6.08 -0.25 3.99
N LYS A 80 -7.20 -0.98 4.18
CA LYS A 80 -8.49 -0.67 3.55
C LYS A 80 -8.97 0.74 3.92
N ASP A 81 -8.90 1.11 5.21
CA ASP A 81 -9.26 2.47 5.64
C ASP A 81 -8.43 3.55 4.92
N LYS A 82 -7.15 3.27 4.60
CA LYS A 82 -6.31 4.22 3.84
C LYS A 82 -6.68 4.27 2.37
N LEU A 83 -7.09 3.17 1.76
CA LEU A 83 -7.64 3.18 0.41
C LEU A 83 -8.91 4.03 0.34
N ASP A 84 -9.81 3.90 1.32
CA ASP A 84 -11.03 4.71 1.39
C ASP A 84 -10.69 6.19 1.54
N LYS A 85 -9.66 6.55 2.32
CA LYS A 85 -9.16 7.94 2.42
C LYS A 85 -8.53 8.45 1.12
N CYS A 86 -7.86 7.58 0.35
CA CYS A 86 -7.32 7.95 -0.96
C CYS A 86 -8.44 8.29 -1.96
N GLU A 87 -9.55 7.56 -1.91
CA GLU A 87 -10.73 7.79 -2.74
C GLU A 87 -11.51 9.04 -2.26
N GLU A 88 -11.75 9.18 -0.95
CA GLU A 88 -12.46 10.32 -0.35
C GLU A 88 -11.83 11.67 -0.70
N TYR A 89 -10.49 11.74 -0.67
CA TYR A 89 -9.75 12.97 -0.97
C TYR A 89 -9.27 13.08 -2.42
N GLU A 90 -9.75 12.19 -3.32
CA GLU A 90 -9.40 12.19 -4.75
C GLU A 90 -7.89 12.26 -5.02
N ILE A 91 -7.10 11.55 -4.22
CA ILE A 91 -5.63 11.57 -4.24
C ILE A 91 -5.11 10.81 -5.46
N GLU A 92 -5.83 9.76 -5.84
CA GLU A 92 -5.45 8.84 -6.89
C GLU A 92 -5.50 9.50 -8.27
N THR A 93 -4.46 9.29 -9.07
CA THR A 93 -4.36 9.84 -10.43
C THR A 93 -4.12 8.73 -11.46
N PRO A 94 -4.34 8.97 -12.77
CA PRO A 94 -4.06 7.97 -13.80
C PRO A 94 -2.64 7.40 -13.75
N LEU A 95 -1.66 8.16 -13.24
CA LEU A 95 -0.30 7.69 -13.02
C LEU A 95 -0.24 6.45 -12.12
N LEU A 96 -0.99 6.46 -11.02
CA LEU A 96 -1.05 5.38 -10.04
C LEU A 96 -1.59 4.09 -10.68
N TYR A 97 -2.71 4.21 -11.41
CA TYR A 97 -3.34 3.11 -12.12
C TYR A 97 -2.45 2.53 -13.23
N GLN A 98 -1.81 3.39 -14.03
CA GLN A 98 -1.01 2.97 -15.18
C GLN A 98 0.34 2.34 -14.79
N ASN A 99 0.91 2.78 -13.67
CA ASN A 99 2.27 2.39 -13.27
C ASN A 99 2.31 1.39 -12.13
N LEU A 100 1.29 1.28 -11.29
CA LEU A 100 1.32 0.46 -10.07
C LEU A 100 0.20 -0.58 -10.00
N SER A 101 -0.52 -0.87 -11.10
CA SER A 101 -1.64 -1.83 -11.07
C SER A 101 -2.64 -1.55 -9.94
N TRP A 102 -2.85 -0.25 -9.63
CA TRP A 102 -3.48 0.16 -8.39
C TRP A 102 -4.89 -0.40 -8.18
N GLN A 103 -5.69 -0.47 -9.24
CA GLN A 103 -7.03 -1.06 -9.16
C GLN A 103 -6.97 -2.52 -8.69
N GLN A 104 -6.08 -3.32 -9.27
CA GLN A 104 -5.91 -4.72 -8.88
C GLN A 104 -5.47 -4.85 -7.43
N PHE A 105 -4.57 -3.98 -6.97
CA PHE A 105 -4.16 -3.93 -5.56
C PHE A 105 -5.36 -3.66 -4.65
N LYS A 106 -6.18 -2.64 -4.94
CA LYS A 106 -7.40 -2.33 -4.18
C LYS A 106 -8.39 -3.48 -4.16
N ASP A 107 -8.63 -4.10 -5.32
CA ASP A 107 -9.56 -5.21 -5.45
C ASP A 107 -9.11 -6.40 -4.61
N LEU A 108 -7.80 -6.72 -4.60
CA LEU A 108 -7.24 -7.80 -3.79
C LEU A 108 -7.36 -7.53 -2.29
N LEU A 109 -7.07 -6.30 -1.82
CA LEU A 109 -7.26 -5.96 -0.42
C LEU A 109 -8.74 -6.09 -0.02
N ARG A 110 -9.65 -5.54 -0.83
CA ARG A 110 -11.10 -5.53 -0.55
C ARG A 110 -11.73 -6.92 -0.65
N LYS A 111 -11.18 -7.81 -1.48
CA LYS A 111 -11.63 -9.21 -1.62
C LYS A 111 -11.40 -10.03 -0.34
N ILE A 112 -10.38 -9.72 0.46
CA ILE A 112 -10.11 -10.44 1.71
C ILE A 112 -11.21 -10.09 2.73
N PRO A 113 -11.92 -11.07 3.31
CA PRO A 113 -13.05 -10.81 4.22
C PRO A 113 -12.59 -10.25 5.58
N ASP A 114 -13.51 -9.64 6.34
CA ASP A 114 -13.22 -9.03 7.64
C ASP A 114 -12.76 -10.02 8.72
N LYS A 115 -13.10 -11.31 8.55
CA LYS A 115 -12.65 -12.43 9.37
C LYS A 115 -11.85 -13.40 8.49
N PRO A 116 -10.63 -13.02 8.06
CA PRO A 116 -9.88 -13.82 7.11
C PRO A 116 -9.25 -15.04 7.78
N LYS A 117 -8.87 -16.00 6.96
CA LYS A 117 -7.91 -17.07 7.24
C LYS A 117 -6.61 -16.75 6.53
N LEU A 118 -5.49 -17.36 6.94
CA LEU A 118 -4.17 -17.11 6.31
C LEU A 118 -4.21 -17.28 4.79
N LYS A 119 -4.89 -18.31 4.29
CA LYS A 119 -5.03 -18.58 2.84
C LYS A 119 -5.71 -17.48 2.05
N ASP A 120 -6.53 -16.63 2.69
CA ASP A 120 -7.26 -15.57 2.00
C ASP A 120 -6.30 -14.46 1.51
N PHE A 121 -5.10 -14.37 2.10
CA PHE A 121 -4.05 -13.43 1.71
C PHE A 121 -3.21 -13.90 0.51
N ASN A 122 -3.30 -15.17 0.09
CA ASN A 122 -2.40 -15.76 -0.90
C ASN A 122 -2.34 -15.00 -2.24
N GLU A 123 -3.48 -14.50 -2.70
CA GLU A 123 -3.54 -13.71 -3.94
C GLU A 123 -2.86 -12.34 -3.77
N LEU A 124 -3.02 -11.70 -2.60
CA LEU A 124 -2.34 -10.44 -2.27
C LEU A 124 -0.84 -10.65 -2.04
N HIS A 125 -0.44 -11.78 -1.46
CA HIS A 125 0.96 -12.17 -1.29
C HIS A 125 1.67 -12.35 -2.64
N SER A 126 0.98 -13.01 -3.57
CA SER A 126 1.48 -13.28 -4.92
C SER A 126 1.41 -12.04 -5.84
N PHE A 127 0.67 -11.01 -5.45
CA PHE A 127 0.53 -9.79 -6.23
C PHE A 127 1.88 -9.11 -6.44
N LYS A 128 2.03 -8.51 -7.63
CA LYS A 128 3.17 -7.69 -8.00
C LYS A 128 2.66 -6.39 -8.60
N PHE A 129 3.08 -5.28 -8.04
CA PHE A 129 2.89 -3.98 -8.66
C PHE A 129 3.57 -3.97 -10.03
N LYS A 130 2.95 -3.31 -11.00
CA LYS A 130 3.60 -3.07 -12.29
C LYS A 130 4.88 -2.25 -12.06
N LYS A 131 5.93 -2.59 -12.81
CA LYS A 131 7.16 -1.81 -12.81
C LYS A 131 6.92 -0.59 -13.70
N ALA A 132 7.00 0.61 -13.15
CA ALA A 132 7.05 1.81 -13.97
C ALA A 132 8.22 1.66 -14.97
N LYS A 133 7.95 1.84 -16.26
CA LYS A 133 9.05 2.01 -17.23
C LYS A 133 9.71 3.33 -16.87
N LYS A 134 11.01 3.30 -16.57
CA LYS A 134 11.81 4.51 -16.35
C LYS A 134 11.62 5.49 -17.50
#